data_AF-A0A378WMC1-F1
#
_entry.id   AF-A0A378WMC1-F1
#
_cell.length_a   1.000
_cell.length_b   1.000
_cell.length_c   1.000
_cell.angle_alpha   90.00
_cell.angle_beta   90.00
_cell.angle_gamma   90.00
#
_symmetry.space_group_name_H-M   'P 1'
#
loop_
_entity.id
_entity.type
_entity.pdbx_description
1 polymer ?
#
loop_
_entity_poly.entity_id
_entity_poly.type
_entity_poly.pdbx_seq_one_letter_code
_entity_poly.pdbx_strand_id
1 'polypeptide(L)'
;MIGAYAVGRYRLPSADEMRRVIVAEQQYYTGHMVPSARHTQQVDYFLYEHDMRVREIPAGAERARLSGPPPWARVAETDRPVGVTQ
;
A
#
# COMPACT_ATOMS: atom_id res chain seq x y z
N MET A 1 3.51 1.07 7.85
CA MET A 1 3.17 0.43 6.57
C MET A 1 4.39 -0.09 5.80
N ILE A 2 5.37 0.75 5.45
CA ILE A 2 6.52 0.34 4.60
C ILE A 2 7.27 -0.89 5.15
N GLY A 3 7.48 -0.97 6.47
CA GLY A 3 8.06 -2.17 7.08
C GLY A 3 7.22 -3.44 6.86
N ALA A 4 5.90 -3.35 6.97
CA ALA A 4 4.99 -4.47 6.70
C ALA A 4 5.02 -4.90 5.23
N TYR A 5 5.16 -3.96 4.29
CA TYR A 5 5.35 -4.23 2.87
C TYR A 5 6.69 -4.96 2.63
N ALA A 6 7.77 -4.47 3.25
CA ALA A 6 9.11 -5.09 3.20
C ALA A 6 9.14 -6.53 3.68
N VAL A 7 8.41 -6.85 4.75
CA VAL A 7 8.33 -8.21 5.30
C VAL A 7 7.14 -9.02 4.76
N GLY A 8 6.48 -8.54 3.70
CA GLY A 8 5.40 -9.27 3.03
C GLY A 8 4.10 -9.43 3.82
N ARG A 9 3.92 -8.70 4.92
CA ARG A 9 2.68 -8.62 5.71
C ARG A 9 1.66 -7.62 5.15
N TYR A 10 2.02 -6.93 4.07
CA TYR A 10 1.18 -5.96 3.40
C TYR A 10 1.43 -6.07 1.89
N ARG A 11 0.36 -5.96 1.09
CA ARG A 11 0.46 -5.94 -0.37
C ARG A 11 -0.31 -4.76 -0.94
N LEU A 12 0.32 -4.09 -1.90
CA LEU A 12 -0.30 -3.02 -2.68
C LEU A 12 -1.42 -3.57 -3.58
N PRO A 13 -2.40 -2.74 -3.96
CA PRO A 13 -3.36 -3.11 -4.99
C PRO A 13 -2.70 -3.19 -6.37
N SER A 14 -3.48 -3.54 -7.40
CA SER A 14 -2.98 -3.56 -8.78
C SER A 14 -2.49 -2.17 -9.22
N ALA A 15 -1.60 -2.11 -10.21
CA ALA A 15 -1.10 -0.84 -10.72
C ALA A 15 -2.20 0.07 -11.30
N ASP A 16 -3.22 -0.52 -11.93
CA ASP A 16 -4.37 0.23 -12.44
C ASP A 16 -5.25 0.79 -11.34
N GLU A 17 -5.43 0.05 -10.26
CA GLU A 17 -6.15 0.51 -9.07
C GLU A 17 -5.37 1.63 -8.36
N MET A 18 -4.06 1.49 -8.18
CA MET A 18 -3.22 2.56 -7.64
C MET A 18 -3.37 3.85 -8.46
N ARG A 19 -3.27 3.76 -9.80
CA ARG A 19 -3.45 4.93 -10.68
C ARG A 19 -4.82 5.59 -10.52
N ARG A 20 -5.89 4.79 -10.46
CA ARG A 20 -7.26 5.30 -10.27
C ARG A 20 -7.42 6.00 -8.93
N VAL A 21 -6.93 5.39 -7.85
CA VAL A 21 -7.00 5.96 -6.50
C VAL A 21 -6.20 7.25 -6.41
N ILE A 22 -4.97 7.29 -6.94
CA ILE A 22 -4.12 8.50 -6.96
C ILE A 22 -4.82 9.67 -7.65
N VAL A 23 -5.53 9.44 -8.76
CA VAL A 23 -6.28 10.50 -9.46
C VAL A 23 -7.50 10.93 -8.63
N ALA A 24 -8.25 9.98 -8.06
CA ALA A 24 -9.43 10.27 -7.25
C ALA A 24 -9.07 11.07 -5.98
N GLU A 25 -8.00 10.68 -5.28
CA GLU A 25 -7.52 11.36 -4.07
C GLU A 25 -6.99 12.75 -4.39
N GLN A 26 -6.23 12.93 -5.47
CA GLN A 26 -5.79 14.27 -5.88
C GLN A 26 -6.99 15.20 -6.10
N GLN A 27 -8.05 14.73 -6.77
CA GLN A 27 -9.27 15.52 -6.94
C GLN A 27 -9.95 15.83 -5.60
N TYR A 28 -10.02 14.84 -4.70
CA TYR A 28 -10.64 15.00 -3.39
C TYR A 28 -9.92 16.03 -2.51
N TYR A 29 -8.59 15.97 -2.43
CA TYR A 29 -7.80 16.82 -1.54
C TYR A 29 -7.45 18.18 -2.15
N THR A 30 -7.25 18.27 -3.47
CA THR A 30 -6.72 19.47 -4.12
C THR A 30 -7.71 20.16 -5.06
N GLY A 31 -8.87 19.55 -5.35
CA GLY A 31 -9.86 20.09 -6.29
C GLY A 31 -10.42 21.47 -5.91
N HIS A 32 -10.30 21.86 -4.64
CA HIS A 32 -10.73 23.17 -4.11
C HIS A 32 -9.58 24.15 -3.90
N MET A 33 -8.35 23.78 -4.26
CA MET A 33 -7.13 24.56 -4.03
C MET A 33 -6.66 25.24 -5.32
N VAL A 34 -5.99 26.39 -5.19
CA VAL A 34 -5.34 27.04 -6.34
C VAL A 34 -4.24 26.11 -6.86
N PRO A 35 -4.18 25.81 -8.17
CA PRO A 35 -3.14 24.97 -8.72
C PRO A 35 -1.77 25.65 -8.56
N SER A 36 -0.98 25.13 -7.63
CA SER A 36 0.39 25.59 -7.38
C SER A 36 1.28 24.38 -7.07
N ALA A 37 2.58 24.50 -7.33
CA ALA A 37 3.55 23.45 -7.03
C ALA A 37 3.58 23.05 -5.54
N ARG A 38 3.11 23.93 -4.63
CA ARG A 38 3.01 23.64 -3.20
C ARG A 38 1.78 22.79 -2.85
N HIS A 39 0.74 22.77 -3.69
CA HIS A 39 -0.53 22.10 -3.39
C HIS A 39 -0.67 20.71 -4.01
N THR A 40 0.37 20.19 -4.69
CA THR A 40 0.34 18.84 -5.28
C THR A 40 0.53 17.71 -4.27
N GLN A 41 1.02 18.03 -3.07
CA GLN A 41 1.26 17.07 -2.00
C GLN A 41 0.42 17.35 -0.75
N GLN A 42 -0.48 18.34 -0.81
CA GLN A 42 -1.28 18.75 0.34
C GLN A 42 -2.43 17.76 0.57
N VAL A 43 -2.55 17.29 1.82
CA VAL A 43 -3.62 16.40 2.29
C VAL A 43 -4.15 16.88 3.62
N ASP A 44 -5.42 16.57 3.92
CA ASP A 44 -5.97 16.76 5.26
C ASP A 44 -5.49 15.61 6.16
N TYR A 45 -4.93 15.96 7.32
CA TYR A 45 -4.34 14.98 8.23
C TYR A 45 -5.35 13.98 8.78
N PHE A 46 -6.54 14.44 9.22
CA PHE A 46 -7.52 13.57 9.87
C PHE A 46 -8.17 12.62 8.88
N LEU A 47 -8.46 13.10 7.67
CA LEU A 47 -8.99 12.26 6.60
C LEU A 47 -7.97 11.21 6.16
N TYR A 48 -6.72 11.61 5.98
CA TYR A 48 -5.63 10.70 5.61
C TYR A 48 -5.37 9.63 6.68
N GLU A 49 -5.24 10.02 7.95
CA GLU A 49 -4.98 9.09 9.05
C GLU A 49 -6.13 8.08 9.21
N HIS A 50 -7.37 8.56 9.12
CA HIS A 50 -8.54 7.71 9.23
C HIS A 50 -8.62 6.70 8.09
N ASP A 51 -8.43 7.12 6.84
CA ASP A 51 -8.46 6.23 5.68
C ASP A 51 -7.35 5.18 5.76
N MET A 52 -6.12 5.59 6.10
CA MET A 52 -5.00 4.68 6.30
C MET A 52 -5.32 3.61 7.36
N ARG A 53 -5.85 4.03 8.51
CA ARG A 53 -6.10 3.13 9.64
C ARG A 53 -7.25 2.16 9.38
N VAL A 54 -8.35 2.66 8.79
CA VAL A 54 -9.61 1.92 8.69
C VAL A 54 -9.74 1.16 7.38
N ARG A 55 -9.08 1.62 6.31
CA ARG A 55 -9.28 1.09 4.95
C ARG A 55 -8.00 0.52 4.37
N GLU A 56 -6.98 1.34 4.14
CA GLU A 56 -5.84 0.90 3.33
C GLU A 56 -4.95 -0.15 4.04
N ILE A 57 -4.62 0.06 5.32
CA ILE A 57 -3.79 -0.91 6.08
C ILE A 57 -4.49 -2.28 6.19
N PRO A 58 -5.77 -2.37 6.63
CA PRO A 58 -6.49 -3.64 6.65
C PRO A 58 -6.62 -4.29 5.27
N ALA A 59 -6.95 -3.51 4.23
CA ALA A 59 -7.09 -4.03 2.88
C ALA A 59 -5.77 -4.64 2.35
N GLY A 60 -4.64 -3.96 2.59
CA GLY A 60 -3.34 -4.50 2.17
C GLY A 60 -2.88 -5.72 2.97
N ALA A 61 -3.28 -5.85 4.23
CA ALA A 61 -3.08 -7.08 5.00
C ALA A 61 -3.90 -8.24 4.39
N GLU A 62 -5.17 -8.01 4.05
CA GLU A 62 -6.00 -9.02 3.37
C GLU A 62 -5.45 -9.39 1.99
N ARG A 63 -4.99 -8.42 1.20
CA ARG A 63 -4.33 -8.69 -0.09
C ARG A 63 -3.10 -9.59 0.08
N ALA A 64 -2.30 -9.36 1.13
CA ALA A 64 -1.15 -10.21 1.43
C ALA A 64 -1.58 -11.62 1.87
N ARG A 65 -2.65 -11.74 2.65
CA ARG A 65 -3.20 -13.04 3.07
C ARG A 65 -3.72 -13.86 1.88
N LEU A 66 -4.37 -13.21 0.91
CA LEU A 66 -4.99 -13.87 -0.24
C LEU A 66 -4.02 -14.19 -1.38
N SER A 67 -3.07 -13.28 -1.66
CA SER A 67 -2.17 -13.40 -2.82
C SER A 67 -0.73 -13.72 -2.45
N GLY A 68 -0.43 -13.85 -1.15
CA GLY A 68 0.92 -13.98 -0.64
C GLY A 68 1.71 -12.66 -0.65
N PRO A 69 2.96 -12.69 -0.15
CA PRO A 69 3.82 -11.52 -0.13
C PRO A 69 4.20 -11.07 -1.56
N PRO A 70 4.61 -9.81 -1.75
CA PRO A 70 5.10 -9.37 -3.06
C PRO A 70 6.39 -10.13 -3.43
N PRO A 71 6.63 -10.44 -4.72
CA PRO A 71 7.73 -11.34 -5.13
C PRO A 71 9.12 -10.91 -4.67
N TRP A 72 9.38 -9.61 -4.65
CA TRP A 72 10.69 -9.06 -4.25
C TRP A 72 10.97 -9.18 -2.75
N ALA A 73 9.96 -9.39 -1.91
CA ALA A 73 10.15 -9.54 -0.47
C ALA A 73 10.81 -10.89 -0.10
N ARG A 74 10.74 -11.90 -0.98
CA ARG A 74 11.33 -13.25 -0.81
C ARG A 74 11.03 -13.97 0.51
N VAL A 75 10.06 -13.49 1.29
CA VAL A 75 9.69 -14.07 2.60
C VAL A 75 9.18 -15.51 2.46
N ALA A 76 8.53 -15.84 1.34
CA ALA A 76 8.08 -17.20 1.05
C ALA A 76 9.22 -18.17 0.67
N GLU A 77 10.38 -17.67 0.23
CA GLU A 77 11.54 -18.49 -0.12
C GLU A 77 12.31 -18.94 1.14
N THR A 78 12.33 -18.09 2.17
CA THR A 78 13.00 -18.35 3.45
C THR A 78 12.33 -19.45 4.27
N ASP A 79 11.02 -19.69 4.06
CA ASP A 79 10.24 -20.70 4.79
C ASP A 79 10.30 -22.10 4.14
N ARG A 80 11.06 -22.27 3.05
CA ARG A 80 11.28 -23.58 2.43
C ARG A 80 12.24 -24.38 3.31
N PRO A 81 11.86 -25.56 3.84
CA PRO A 81 12.77 -26.36 4.63
C PRO A 81 13.99 -26.70 3.78
N VAL A 82 15.17 -26.28 4.25
CA VAL A 82 16.45 -26.66 3.65
C VAL A 82 16.50 -28.18 3.69
N GLY A 83 16.43 -28.81 2.52
CA GLY A 83 16.48 -30.26 2.39
C GLY A 83 17.77 -30.78 3.03
N VAL A 84 17.62 -31.56 4.09
CA VAL A 84 18.71 -32.37 4.65
C VAL A 84 19.13 -33.35 3.56
N THR A 85 20.29 -33.11 2.97
CA THR A 85 20.93 -34.07 2.07
C THR A 85 21.55 -35.15 2.96
N GLN A 86 21.05 -36.38 2.83
CA GLN A 86 21.60 -37.59 3.45
C GLN A 86 22.94 -37.97 2.80
#